data_AF-A0A355YI74-F1
#
_entry.id   AF-A0A355YI74-F1
#
_cell.length_a   1.000
_cell.length_b   1.000
_cell.length_c   1.000
_cell.angle_alpha   90.00
_cell.angle_beta   90.00
_cell.angle_gamma   90.00
#
_symmetry.space_group_name_H-M   'P 1'
#
loop_
_entity.id
_entity.type
_entity.pdbx_description
1 polymer ?
#
loop_
_entity_poly.entity_id
_entity_poly.type
_entity_poly.pdbx_seq_one_letter_code
_entity_poly.pdbx_strand_id
1 'polypeptide(L)' 'MPPCRNGHAARHIHDTRCHERGGGHQVECRCSRTNRHAEYDDALREWCITQGHPAPVLCAQRPLPLPLGITSMRMPA' A
#
# COMPACT_ATOMS: atom_id res chain seq x y z
N MET A 1 -8.81 -7.07 2.21
CA MET A 1 -8.16 -6.30 1.11
C MET A 1 -9.13 -5.28 0.57
N PRO A 2 -8.63 -4.14 0.05
CA PRO A 2 -9.49 -3.15 -0.57
C PRO A 2 -10.19 -3.74 -1.82
N PRO A 3 -11.49 -3.46 -2.03
CA PRO A 3 -12.24 -3.94 -3.18
C PRO A 3 -11.66 -3.35 -4.48
N CYS A 4 -11.99 -3.88 -5.66
CA CYS A 4 -11.52 -3.26 -6.90
C CYS A 4 -12.25 -1.92 -7.18
N ARG A 5 -11.80 -1.15 -8.18
CA ARG A 5 -12.46 0.11 -8.60
C ARG A 5 -13.94 -0.07 -8.99
N ASN A 6 -14.33 -1.28 -9.41
CA ASN A 6 -15.71 -1.66 -9.74
C ASN A 6 -16.48 -2.26 -8.55
N GLY A 7 -15.92 -2.25 -7.33
CA GLY A 7 -16.58 -2.75 -6.12
C GLY A 7 -16.53 -4.27 -5.91
N HIS A 8 -15.77 -5.02 -6.71
CA HIS A 8 -15.61 -6.46 -6.50
C HIS A 8 -14.69 -6.75 -5.31
N ALA A 9 -15.00 -7.82 -4.58
CA ALA A 9 -14.13 -8.31 -3.52
C ALA A 9 -12.78 -8.79 -4.09
N ALA A 10 -11.69 -8.29 -3.51
CA ALA A 10 -10.34 -8.74 -3.81
C ALA A 10 -9.96 -9.90 -2.90
N ARG A 11 -9.31 -10.92 -3.47
CA ARG A 11 -8.80 -12.09 -2.75
C ARG A 11 -7.29 -12.18 -2.91
N HIS A 12 -6.60 -12.44 -1.80
CA HIS A 12 -5.18 -12.75 -1.80
C HIS A 12 -5.00 -14.26 -1.92
N ILE A 13 -4.08 -14.64 -2.79
CA ILE A 13 -3.63 -16.00 -2.99
C ILE A 13 -2.15 -16.01 -2.65
N HIS A 14 -1.82 -16.82 -1.65
CA HIS A 14 -0.46 -17.18 -1.33
C HIS A 14 -0.22 -18.58 -1.87
N ASP A 15 0.57 -18.65 -2.94
CA ASP A 15 1.02 -19.91 -3.49
C ASP A 15 2.36 -20.28 -2.85
N THR A 16 2.37 -21.34 -2.04
CA THR A 16 3.54 -21.75 -1.26
C THR A 16 4.60 -22.48 -2.08
N ARG A 17 4.40 -22.62 -3.40
CA ARG A 17 5.45 -23.15 -4.28
C ARG A 17 6.60 -22.13 -4.34
N CYS A 18 7.81 -22.59 -4.64
CA CYS A 18 8.93 -21.66 -4.86
C CYS A 18 8.58 -20.65 -5.96
N HIS A 19 8.97 -19.39 -5.81
CA HIS A 19 8.71 -18.34 -6.81
C HIS A 19 9.23 -18.74 -8.20
N GLU A 20 10.37 -19.43 -8.26
CA GLU A 20 10.95 -19.98 -9.51
C GLU A 20 10.08 -21.06 -10.17
N ARG A 21 9.19 -21.70 -9.41
CA ARG A 21 8.18 -22.65 -9.89
C ARG A 21 6.80 -21.99 -10.10
N GLY A 22 6.75 -20.66 -10.09
CA GLY A 22 5.54 -19.87 -10.28
C GLY A 22 4.69 -19.68 -9.04
N GLY A 23 5.25 -19.89 -7.84
CA GLY A 23 4.60 -19.53 -6.57
C GLY A 23 4.80 -18.06 -6.19
N GLY A 24 4.30 -17.67 -5.01
CA GLY A 24 4.33 -16.30 -4.51
C GLY A 24 2.94 -15.73 -4.19
N HIS A 25 2.91 -14.42 -3.96
CA HIS A 25 1.73 -13.68 -3.57
C HIS A 25 1.09 -13.00 -4.77
N GLN A 26 -0.20 -13.23 -4.98
CA GLN A 26 -0.99 -12.45 -5.94
C GLN A 26 -2.31 -12.01 -5.33
N VAL A 27 -2.84 -10.92 -5.85
CA VAL A 27 -4.16 -10.41 -5.53
C VAL A 27 -5.02 -10.45 -6.79
N GLU A 28 -6.23 -10.99 -6.68
CA GLU A 28 -7.19 -10.96 -7.79
C GLU A 28 -8.60 -10.55 -7.37
N CYS A 29 -9.33 -9.96 -8.31
CA CYS A 29 -10.78 -9.87 -8.33
C CYS A 29 -11.31 -10.60 -9.57
N ARG A 30 -12.64 -10.70 -9.67
CA ARG A 30 -13.34 -11.18 -10.87
C ARG A 30 -12.98 -10.44 -12.17
N CYS A 31 -12.35 -9.28 -12.05
CA CYS A 31 -12.17 -8.25 -13.07
C CYS A 31 -10.71 -7.95 -13.43
N SER A 32 -9.76 -8.31 -12.57
CA SER A 32 -8.36 -7.88 -12.63
C SER A 32 -7.53 -8.74 -11.69
N ARG A 33 -6.26 -8.94 -12.03
CA ARG A 33 -5.29 -9.63 -11.19
C ARG A 33 -3.97 -8.89 -11.20
N THR A 34 -3.23 -8.96 -10.10
CA THR A 34 -1.82 -8.55 -10.04
C THR A 34 -0.93 -9.63 -10.62
N ASN A 35 0.33 -9.28 -10.86
CA ASN A 35 1.37 -10.27 -11.07
C ASN A 35 1.64 -11.05 -9.78
N ARG A 36 2.41 -12.15 -9.89
CA ARG A 36 2.91 -12.89 -8.74
C ARG A 36 4.18 -12.21 -8.24
N HIS A 37 4.18 -11.89 -6.96
CA HIS A 37 5.30 -11.27 -6.26
C HIS A 37 5.89 -12.24 -5.24
N ALA A 38 7.17 -12.06 -4.91
CA ALA A 38 7.80 -12.85 -3.85
C ALA A 38 7.21 -12.53 -2.47
N GLU A 39 6.83 -11.27 -2.25
CA GLU A 39 6.31 -10.76 -0.98
C GLU A 39 4.85 -10.32 -1.09
N TYR A 40 4.10 -10.41 0.01
CA TYR A 40 2.72 -9.91 0.09
C TYR A 40 2.63 -8.39 -0.11
N ASP A 41 3.62 -7.65 0.39
CA ASP A 41 3.67 -6.19 0.34
C ASP A 41 3.64 -5.67 -1.10
N ASP A 42 4.48 -6.26 -1.97
CA ASP A 42 4.56 -5.90 -3.38
C ASP A 42 3.27 -6.22 -4.13
N ALA A 43 2.66 -7.39 -3.86
CA ALA A 43 1.37 -7.75 -4.43
C ALA A 43 0.26 -6.76 -4.00
N LEU A 44 0.27 -6.32 -2.74
CA LEU A 44 -0.71 -5.37 -2.22
C LEU A 44 -0.47 -3.96 -2.75
N ARG A 45 0.78 -3.53 -2.88
CA ARG A 45 1.17 -2.23 -3.46
C ARG A 45 0.73 -2.15 -4.91
N GLU A 46 1.03 -3.17 -5.71
CA GLU A 46 0.63 -3.24 -7.12
C GLU A 46 -0.90 -3.26 -7.27
N TRP A 47 -1.60 -4.02 -6.42
CA TRP A 47 -3.06 -4.01 -6.39
C TRP A 47 -3.60 -2.61 -6.14
N CYS A 48 -3.04 -1.92 -5.14
CA CYS A 48 -3.47 -0.59 -4.76
C CYS A 48 -3.28 0.43 -5.89
N ILE A 49 -2.11 0.43 -6.53
CA ILE A 49 -1.79 1.29 -7.68
C ILE A 49 -2.75 1.00 -8.83
N THR A 50 -2.94 -0.28 -9.17
CA THR A 50 -3.79 -0.71 -10.30
C THR A 50 -5.25 -0.31 -10.10
N GLN A 51 -5.75 -0.43 -8.87
CA GLN A 51 -7.14 -0.10 -8.54
C GLN A 51 -7.35 1.38 -8.22
N GLY A 52 -6.28 2.19 -8.15
CA GLY A 52 -6.34 3.59 -7.77
C GLY A 52 -6.72 3.82 -6.31
N HIS A 53 -6.47 2.84 -5.44
CA HIS A 53 -6.60 3.02 -4.00
C HIS A 53 -5.43 3.85 -3.48
N PRO A 54 -5.63 4.64 -2.42
CA PRO A 54 -4.51 5.23 -1.70
C PRO A 54 -3.62 4.09 -1.22
N ALA A 55 -2.34 4.07 -1.65
CA ALA A 55 -1.36 3.07 -1.24
C ALA A 55 -1.54 2.78 0.26
N PRO A 56 -1.78 1.52 0.68
CA PRO A 56 -1.80 1.22 2.10
C PRO A 56 -0.49 1.76 2.64
N VAL A 57 -0.62 2.67 3.60
CA VAL A 57 0.50 3.43 4.15
C VAL A 57 1.32 2.45 4.97
N LEU A 58 2.09 1.60 4.29
CA LEU A 58 3.08 0.73 4.90
C LEU A 58 4.25 1.64 5.24
N CYS A 59 4.08 2.35 6.34
CA CYS A 59 5.12 2.98 7.14
C CYS A 59 6.25 3.66 6.33
N ALA A 60 5.91 4.52 5.36
CA ALA A 60 6.72 5.73 5.22
C ALA A 60 6.32 6.60 6.41
N GLN A 61 7.07 6.45 7.50
CA GLN A 61 7.01 7.31 8.67
C GLN A 61 6.97 8.75 8.19
N ARG A 62 5.79 9.38 8.23
CA ARG A 62 5.70 10.82 8.05
C ARG A 62 6.36 11.38 9.32
N PRO A 63 7.50 12.08 9.25
CA PRO A 63 7.93 12.84 10.41
C PRO A 63 6.77 13.80 10.70
N LEU A 64 6.20 13.69 11.90
CA LEU A 64 5.22 14.65 12.40
C LEU A 64 5.84 16.04 12.20
N PRO A 65 5.13 17.02 11.60
CA PRO A 65 5.60 18.39 11.63
C PRO A 65 5.60 18.82 13.10
N LEU A 66 6.79 18.92 13.70
CA LEU A 66 6.97 19.48 15.03
C LEU A 66 6.39 20.91 15.02
N PRO A 67 5.39 21.24 15.84
CA PRO A 67 4.97 22.61 15.99
C PRO A 67 5.90 23.27 17.01
N LEU A 68 6.92 23.99 16.55
CA LEU A 68 7.53 25.05 17.36
C LEU A 68 7.27 26.42 16.72
N GLY A 69 6.00 26.76 16.66
CA GLY A 69 5.59 28.14 16.85
C GLY A 69 5.61 28.46 18.33
N ILE A 70 6.77 28.85 18.87
CA ILE A 70 6.80 29.65 20.10
C ILE A 70 7.11 31.08 19.65
N THR A 71 6.04 31.85 19.57
CA THR A 71 6.03 33.30 19.52
C THR A 71 6.95 33.87 20.60
N SER A 72 7.96 34.65 20.22
CA SER A 72 8.52 35.66 21.12
C SER A 72 8.41 37.02 20.44
N MET A 73 7.32 37.72 20.73
CA MET A 73 7.15 39.12 20.39
C MET A 73 7.94 40.00 21.37
N ARG A 74 8.64 41.02 20.80
CA ARG A 74 8.88 42.39 21.34
C ARG A 74 9.85 42.51 22.55
N MET A 75 10.80 43.45 22.64
CA MET A 75 10.71 44.93 22.57
C MET A 75 12.08 45.58 22.22
N PRO A 76 12.12 46.81 21.67
CA PRO A 76 13.31 47.67 21.66
C PRO A 76 13.34 48.67 22.83
N ALA A 77 14.54 49.03 23.29
CA ALA A 77 14.84 50.27 24.03
C ALA A 77 16.27 50.71 23.68
#